data_AF-A0A1I4BR71-F1
#
_entry.id   AF-A0A1I4BR71-F1
#
_cell.length_a   1.000
_cell.length_b   1.000
_cell.length_c   1.000
_cell.angle_alpha   90.00
_cell.angle_beta   90.00
_cell.angle_gamma   90.00
#
_symmetry.space_group_name_H-M   'P 1'
#
loop_
_entity.id
_entity.type
_entity.pdbx_description
1 polymer ?
#
loop_
_entity_poly.entity_id
_entity_poly.type
_entity_poly.pdbx_seq_one_letter_code
_entity_poly.pdbx_strand_id
1 'polypeptide(L)'
;MEALRRPRLQCPQARRPERAVSDNVSIVILRGPDSSHAGAGTRVPDVVRARLAESAADAGKTIALRSCRSEAELVEGLCGLRADEVELLLFDPGACAPASERLRRALEALRTPYIEVHDDDMDAPEPSLAACGGACLARVHGYSAQSYTLALAIALEHLGCAECGHGVHVGT
;
A
#
# COMPACT_ATOMS: atom_id res chain seq x y z
N MET A 1 33.07 55.42 -13.18
CA MET A 1 32.02 54.73 -12.40
C MET A 1 31.81 53.37 -13.03
N GLU A 2 32.57 52.37 -12.55
CA GLU A 2 32.61 51.03 -13.11
C GLU A 2 31.79 50.09 -12.22
N ALA A 3 30.69 49.54 -12.76
CA ALA A 3 29.78 48.69 -12.02
C ALA A 3 30.32 47.26 -11.99
N LEU A 4 30.81 46.83 -10.83
CA LEU A 4 31.21 45.46 -10.53
C LEU A 4 30.02 44.50 -10.68
N ARG A 5 29.98 43.74 -11.78
CA ARG A 5 29.04 42.61 -11.96
C ARG A 5 29.51 41.43 -11.12
N ARG A 6 28.71 41.03 -10.12
CA ARG A 6 28.92 39.80 -9.36
C ARG A 6 28.56 38.57 -10.21
N PRO A 7 29.38 37.49 -10.22
CA PRO A 7 29.01 36.26 -10.89
C PRO A 7 27.89 35.54 -10.13
N ARG A 8 26.88 35.07 -10.86
CA ARG A 8 25.85 34.17 -10.34
C ARG A 8 26.51 32.82 -10.05
N LEU A 9 26.61 32.44 -8.78
CA LEU A 9 26.97 31.08 -8.38
C LEU A 9 25.84 30.15 -8.81
N GLN A 10 26.11 29.33 -9.82
CA GLN A 10 25.19 28.32 -10.32
C GLN A 10 25.31 27.10 -9.40
N CYS A 11 24.22 26.74 -8.72
CA CYS A 11 24.18 25.54 -7.88
C CYS A 11 24.45 24.29 -8.74
N PRO A 12 25.30 23.36 -8.26
CA PRO A 12 25.49 22.08 -8.95
C PRO A 12 24.17 21.30 -8.89
N GLN A 13 23.64 20.97 -10.07
CA GLN A 13 22.48 20.10 -10.22
C GLN A 13 22.79 18.76 -9.53
N ALA A 14 22.12 18.48 -8.40
CA ALA A 14 22.22 17.20 -7.72
C ALA A 14 21.76 16.12 -8.71
N ARG A 15 22.69 15.26 -9.15
CA ARG A 15 22.36 14.10 -9.97
C ARG A 15 21.46 13.18 -9.14
N ARG A 16 20.17 13.11 -9.50
CA ARG A 16 19.27 12.05 -9.02
C ARG A 16 19.93 10.70 -9.34
N PRO A 17 20.04 9.77 -8.39
CA PRO A 17 20.47 8.42 -8.74
C PRO A 17 19.39 7.83 -9.64
N GLU A 18 19.80 7.44 -10.85
CA GLU A 18 19.01 6.65 -11.79
C GLU A 18 18.78 5.29 -11.12
N ARG A 19 17.66 5.17 -10.41
CA ARG A 19 17.28 3.95 -9.70
C ARG A 19 16.95 2.93 -10.78
N ALA A 20 17.74 1.87 -10.87
CA ALA A 20 17.44 0.74 -11.73
C ALA A 20 16.01 0.27 -11.45
N VAL A 21 15.14 0.34 -12.46
CA VAL A 21 13.80 -0.22 -12.40
C VAL A 21 13.97 -1.73 -12.42
N SER A 22 13.99 -2.35 -11.25
CA SER A 22 13.83 -3.80 -11.14
C SER A 22 12.38 -4.13 -11.48
N ASP A 23 12.18 -5.13 -12.35
CA ASP A 23 10.87 -5.69 -12.74
C ASP A 23 10.14 -6.42 -11.59
N ASN A 24 10.63 -6.28 -10.35
CA ASN A 24 10.08 -6.96 -9.18
C ASN A 24 8.82 -6.25 -8.68
N VAL A 25 7.81 -7.04 -8.27
CA VAL A 25 6.53 -6.54 -7.75
C VAL A 25 6.70 -6.00 -6.33
N SER A 26 6.90 -4.69 -6.18
CA SER A 26 7.14 -4.09 -4.87
C SER A 26 5.97 -4.19 -3.89
N ILE A 27 4.73 -4.05 -4.37
CA ILE A 27 3.54 -3.99 -3.53
C ILE A 27 2.49 -4.97 -4.05
N VAL A 28 1.93 -5.79 -3.16
CA VAL A 28 0.82 -6.70 -3.50
C VAL A 28 -0.42 -6.31 -2.72
N ILE A 29 -1.58 -6.33 -3.37
CA ILE A 29 -2.89 -6.25 -2.74
C ILE A 29 -3.52 -7.64 -2.82
N LEU A 30 -3.75 -8.27 -1.66
CA LEU A 30 -4.50 -9.52 -1.54
C LEU A 30 -5.85 -9.23 -0.91
N ARG A 31 -6.93 -9.52 -1.65
CA ARG A 31 -8.29 -9.27 -1.21
C ARG A 31 -9.08 -10.57 -1.07
N GLY A 32 -9.83 -10.68 0.02
CA GLY A 32 -10.75 -11.78 0.30
C GLY A 32 -12.07 -11.69 -0.46
N PRO A 33 -12.96 -12.67 -0.22
CA PRO A 33 -14.33 -12.59 -0.72
C PRO A 33 -15.06 -11.41 -0.08
N ASP A 34 -15.91 -10.74 -0.86
CA ASP A 34 -16.67 -9.58 -0.40
C ASP A 34 -17.52 -9.92 0.83
N SER A 35 -17.46 -9.03 1.83
CA SER A 35 -18.29 -9.06 3.05
C SER A 35 -19.68 -8.47 2.84
N SER A 36 -19.83 -7.65 1.79
CA SER A 36 -21.08 -7.01 1.43
C SER A 36 -22.13 -8.04 1.01
N HIS A 37 -23.24 -8.09 1.76
CA HIS A 37 -24.37 -8.99 1.54
C HIS A 37 -25.13 -8.72 0.21
N ALA A 38 -24.67 -7.77 -0.61
CA ALA A 38 -25.34 -7.30 -1.82
C ALA A 38 -25.11 -8.19 -3.06
N GLY A 39 -24.37 -9.31 -2.96
CA GLY A 39 -24.29 -10.34 -4.01
C GLY A 39 -23.62 -9.91 -5.33
N ALA A 40 -23.22 -8.64 -5.46
CA ALA A 40 -22.34 -8.17 -6.50
C ALA A 40 -20.91 -8.22 -5.94
N GLY A 41 -20.08 -9.11 -6.49
CA GLY A 41 -18.66 -9.13 -6.14
C GLY A 41 -18.07 -7.74 -6.36
N THR A 42 -17.85 -7.00 -5.29
CA THR A 42 -17.57 -5.56 -5.32
C THR A 42 -16.10 -5.41 -5.67
N ARG A 43 -15.78 -5.61 -6.95
CA ARG A 43 -14.43 -5.38 -7.46
C ARG A 43 -14.01 -3.95 -7.11
N VAL A 44 -12.75 -3.77 -6.69
CA VAL A 44 -12.12 -2.45 -6.60
C VAL A 44 -12.40 -1.69 -7.92
N PRO A 45 -13.08 -0.52 -7.86
CA PRO A 45 -13.46 0.22 -9.06
C PRO A 45 -12.26 0.47 -9.97
N ASP A 46 -12.46 0.39 -11.29
CA ASP A 46 -11.37 0.51 -12.27
C ASP A 46 -10.61 1.84 -12.13
N VAL A 47 -11.34 2.93 -11.85
CA VAL A 47 -10.77 4.25 -11.56
C VAL A 47 -9.84 4.24 -10.33
N VAL A 48 -10.17 3.48 -9.29
CA VAL A 48 -9.33 3.35 -8.09
C VAL A 48 -8.10 2.51 -8.43
N ARG A 49 -8.27 1.41 -9.17
CA ARG A 49 -7.15 0.58 -9.63
C ARG A 49 -6.14 1.35 -10.48
N ALA A 50 -6.62 2.15 -11.42
CA ALA A 50 -5.78 3.00 -12.26
C ALA A 50 -4.97 3.98 -11.41
N ARG A 51 -5.62 4.68 -10.46
CA ARG A 51 -4.94 5.59 -9.53
C ARG A 51 -3.89 4.90 -8.67
N LEU A 52 -4.18 3.70 -8.15
CA LEU A 52 -3.21 2.93 -7.38
C LEU A 52 -1.97 2.58 -8.20
N ALA A 53 -2.17 2.17 -9.45
CA ALA A 53 -1.07 1.86 -10.36
C ALA A 53 -0.25 3.11 -10.72
N GLU A 54 -0.91 4.24 -11.00
CA GLU A 54 -0.26 5.53 -11.27
C GLU A 54 0.57 6.00 -10.07
N SER A 55 -0.01 5.98 -8.87
CA SER A 55 0.68 6.38 -7.64
C SER A 55 1.86 5.49 -7.29
N ALA A 56 1.74 4.17 -7.48
CA ALA A 56 2.88 3.26 -7.31
C ALA A 56 3.98 3.54 -8.35
N ALA A 57 3.60 3.73 -9.62
CA ALA A 57 4.54 3.99 -10.70
C ALA A 57 5.31 5.31 -10.52
N ASP A 58 4.64 6.38 -10.08
CA ASP A 58 5.27 7.67 -9.76
C ASP A 58 6.34 7.53 -8.66
N ALA A 59 6.09 6.64 -7.70
CA ALA A 59 7.03 6.26 -6.64
C ALA A 59 8.14 5.27 -7.09
N GLY A 60 8.16 4.87 -8.36
CA GLY A 60 9.09 3.85 -8.88
C GLY A 60 8.82 2.45 -8.33
N LYS A 61 7.55 2.16 -7.99
CA LYS A 61 7.06 0.90 -7.45
C LYS A 61 6.06 0.28 -8.42
N THR A 62 5.92 -1.03 -8.32
CA THR A 62 4.94 -1.82 -9.07
C THR A 62 3.89 -2.36 -8.10
N ILE A 63 2.66 -2.50 -8.58
CA ILE A 63 1.55 -3.00 -7.76
C ILE A 63 0.81 -4.14 -8.47
N ALA A 64 0.56 -5.22 -7.74
CA ALA A 64 -0.27 -6.33 -8.20
C ALA A 64 -1.51 -6.48 -7.32
N LEU A 65 -2.69 -6.61 -7.93
CA LEU A 65 -3.96 -6.84 -7.23
C LEU A 65 -4.47 -8.26 -7.53
N ARG A 66 -4.67 -9.06 -6.48
CA ARG A 66 -5.31 -10.37 -6.55
C ARG A 66 -6.54 -10.41 -5.66
N SER A 67 -7.67 -10.79 -6.25
CA SER A 67 -8.91 -11.07 -5.52
C SER A 67 -9.08 -12.58 -5.38
N CYS A 68 -9.20 -13.05 -4.15
CA CYS A 68 -9.35 -14.44 -3.76
C CYS A 68 -10.83 -14.74 -3.50
N ARG A 69 -11.30 -15.91 -3.94
CA ARG A 69 -12.71 -16.32 -3.79
C ARG A 69 -12.98 -17.10 -2.51
N SER A 70 -11.92 -17.49 -1.80
CA SER A 70 -12.01 -18.30 -0.60
C SER A 70 -10.86 -17.98 0.35
N GLU A 71 -11.06 -18.35 1.62
CA GLU A 71 -10.02 -18.29 2.64
C GLU A 71 -8.78 -19.11 2.23
N ALA A 72 -8.97 -20.26 1.58
CA ALA A 72 -7.88 -21.12 1.12
C ALA A 72 -6.99 -20.39 0.10
N GLU A 73 -7.60 -19.68 -0.87
CA GLU A 73 -6.86 -18.87 -1.85
C GLU A 73 -6.12 -17.69 -1.20
N LEU A 74 -6.71 -17.06 -0.18
CA LEU A 74 -6.03 -16.01 0.61
C LEU A 74 -4.81 -16.56 1.34
N VAL A 75 -4.97 -17.67 2.07
CA VAL A 75 -3.87 -18.32 2.80
C VAL A 75 -2.77 -18.76 1.83
N GLU A 76 -3.13 -19.32 0.68
CA GLU A 76 -2.16 -19.68 -0.36
C GLU A 76 -1.44 -18.44 -0.89
N GLY A 77 -2.16 -17.33 -1.12
CA GLY A 77 -1.57 -16.05 -1.48
C GLY A 77 -0.55 -15.56 -0.46
N LEU A 78 -0.91 -15.56 0.82
CA LEU A 78 -0.02 -15.17 1.92
C LEU A 78 1.23 -16.06 2.00
N CYS A 79 1.06 -17.38 1.91
CA CYS A 79 2.19 -18.34 1.94
C CYS A 79 3.07 -18.27 0.69
N GLY A 80 2.50 -17.82 -0.43
CA GLY A 80 3.17 -17.65 -1.71
C GLY A 80 4.05 -16.40 -1.75
N LEU A 81 3.81 -15.41 -0.90
CA LEU A 81 4.64 -14.20 -0.82
C LEU A 81 6.08 -14.58 -0.47
N ARG A 82 7.01 -14.05 -1.27
CA ARG A 82 8.45 -14.12 -0.99
C ARG A 82 8.90 -12.73 -0.60
N ALA A 83 9.51 -12.61 0.58
CA ALA A 83 9.96 -11.33 1.12
C ALA A 83 11.07 -10.65 0.27
N ASP A 84 11.73 -11.40 -0.61
CA ASP A 84 12.71 -10.88 -1.57
C ASP A 84 12.05 -10.27 -2.82
N GLU A 85 10.81 -10.66 -3.11
CA GLU A 85 10.07 -10.23 -4.29
C GLU A 85 9.03 -9.15 -3.96
N VAL A 86 8.44 -9.20 -2.77
CA VAL A 86 7.38 -8.30 -2.31
C VAL A 86 7.80 -7.54 -1.07
N GLU A 87 7.91 -6.21 -1.21
CA GLU A 87 8.34 -5.30 -0.14
C GLU A 87 7.22 -5.00 0.86
N LEU A 88 5.95 -4.96 0.41
CA LEU A 88 4.81 -4.65 1.28
C LEU A 88 3.49 -5.27 0.77
N LEU A 89 2.65 -5.73 1.70
CA LEU A 89 1.33 -6.29 1.44
C LEU A 89 0.20 -5.34 1.91
N LEU A 90 -0.76 -5.05 1.03
CA LEU A 90 -2.08 -4.54 1.42
C LEU A 90 -3.03 -5.73 1.53
N PHE A 91 -3.45 -6.06 2.75
CA PHE A 91 -4.22 -7.24 3.04
C PHE A 91 -5.65 -6.88 3.42
N ASP A 92 -6.59 -7.33 2.58
CA ASP A 92 -8.01 -7.21 2.84
C ASP A 92 -8.59 -8.61 3.05
N PRO A 93 -8.99 -8.97 4.28
CA PRO A 93 -9.57 -10.27 4.56
C PRO A 93 -11.02 -10.45 4.09
N GLY A 94 -11.74 -9.36 3.82
CA GLY A 94 -13.18 -9.34 3.57
C GLY A 94 -13.96 -10.22 4.55
N ALA A 95 -14.92 -11.00 4.02
CA ALA A 95 -15.81 -11.84 4.82
C ALA A 95 -15.09 -12.93 5.66
N CYS A 96 -13.80 -13.19 5.42
CA CYS A 96 -13.03 -14.17 6.18
C CYS A 96 -12.52 -13.64 7.53
N ALA A 97 -12.59 -12.32 7.76
CA ALA A 97 -12.01 -11.66 8.92
C ALA A 97 -12.55 -12.10 10.30
N PRO A 98 -13.86 -12.31 10.50
CA PRO A 98 -14.39 -12.62 11.84
C PRO A 98 -13.93 -13.99 12.35
N ALA A 99 -13.75 -14.97 11.47
CA ALA A 99 -13.79 -16.39 11.84
C ALA A 99 -12.48 -17.17 11.64
N SER A 100 -11.49 -16.61 10.94
CA SER A 100 -10.36 -17.42 10.49
C SER A 100 -9.15 -17.38 11.43
N GLU A 101 -8.98 -18.47 12.20
CA GLU A 101 -7.71 -18.75 12.89
C GLU A 101 -6.58 -19.05 11.89
N ARG A 102 -6.87 -19.63 10.71
CA ARG A 102 -5.83 -19.94 9.72
C ARG A 102 -5.19 -18.68 9.15
N LEU A 103 -5.97 -17.64 8.89
CA LEU A 103 -5.46 -16.34 8.45
C LEU A 103 -4.62 -15.69 9.55
N ARG A 104 -5.05 -15.73 10.81
CA ARG A 104 -4.24 -15.23 11.94
C ARG A 104 -2.88 -15.92 11.98
N ARG A 105 -2.84 -17.24 11.87
CA ARG A 105 -1.58 -18.01 11.83
C ARG A 105 -0.71 -17.70 10.61
N ALA A 106 -1.32 -17.54 9.44
CA ALA A 106 -0.59 -17.17 8.23
C ALA A 106 0.04 -15.77 8.35
N LEU A 107 -0.68 -14.81 8.95
CA LEU A 107 -0.18 -13.45 9.19
C LEU A 107 0.88 -13.41 10.30
N GLU A 108 0.75 -14.21 11.35
CA GLU A 108 1.79 -14.36 12.39
C GLU A 108 3.12 -14.88 11.82
N ALA A 109 3.05 -15.77 10.83
CA ALA A 109 4.22 -16.33 10.16
C ALA A 109 4.78 -15.43 9.04
N LEU A 110 4.03 -14.41 8.61
CA LEU A 110 4.39 -13.53 7.51
C LEU A 110 5.55 -12.61 7.94
N ARG A 111 6.61 -12.59 7.12
CA ARG A 111 7.78 -11.70 7.33
C ARG A 111 7.66 -10.38 6.58
N THR A 112 6.88 -10.35 5.51
CA THR A 112 6.61 -9.14 4.73
C THR A 112 5.73 -8.20 5.55
N PRO A 113 6.09 -6.92 5.70
CA PRO A 113 5.24 -5.96 6.39
C PRO A 113 3.93 -5.78 5.64
N TYR A 114 2.84 -5.59 6.37
CA TYR A 114 1.53 -5.45 5.76
C TYR A 114 0.66 -4.39 6.43
N ILE A 115 -0.30 -3.89 5.67
CA ILE A 115 -1.36 -2.99 6.13
C ILE A 115 -2.69 -3.72 5.95
N GLU A 116 -3.46 -3.82 7.03
CA GLU A 116 -4.81 -4.39 6.96
C GLU A 116 -5.76 -3.33 6.40
N VAL A 117 -6.49 -3.66 5.33
CA VAL A 117 -7.38 -2.75 4.60
C VAL A 117 -8.77 -3.35 4.56
N HIS A 118 -9.79 -2.55 4.84
CA HIS A 118 -11.19 -2.96 4.66
C HIS A 118 -11.91 -1.94 3.78
N ASP A 119 -12.75 -2.43 2.87
CA ASP A 119 -13.66 -1.59 2.07
C ASP A 119 -15.04 -1.39 2.72
N ASP A 120 -15.12 -1.63 4.03
CA ASP A 120 -16.30 -1.35 4.82
C ASP A 120 -16.66 0.14 4.91
N ASP A 121 -17.90 0.37 5.30
CA ASP A 121 -18.44 1.68 5.61
C ASP A 121 -18.16 2.01 7.09
N MET A 122 -17.93 3.29 7.41
CA MET A 122 -17.64 3.71 8.79
C MET A 122 -18.74 3.30 9.77
N ASP A 123 -19.98 3.21 9.31
CA ASP A 123 -21.14 2.84 10.14
C ASP A 123 -21.25 1.32 10.38
N ALA A 124 -20.47 0.49 9.68
CA ALA A 124 -20.49 -0.97 9.82
C ALA A 124 -19.07 -1.57 9.65
N PRO A 125 -18.14 -1.31 10.59
CA PRO A 125 -16.75 -1.74 10.46
C PRO A 125 -16.62 -3.26 10.54
N GLU A 126 -15.73 -3.82 9.72
CA GLU A 126 -15.42 -5.24 9.78
C GLU A 126 -14.51 -5.58 10.97
N PRO A 127 -14.67 -6.79 11.54
CA PRO A 127 -13.81 -7.22 12.63
C PRO A 127 -12.40 -7.45 12.11
N SER A 128 -11.43 -6.88 12.80
CA SER A 128 -10.04 -6.99 12.41
C SER A 128 -9.42 -8.33 12.74
N LEU A 129 -8.50 -8.79 11.88
CA LEU A 129 -7.73 -10.00 12.13
C LEU A 129 -6.49 -9.72 12.98
N ALA A 130 -5.80 -8.61 12.75
CA ALA A 130 -4.56 -8.27 13.44
C ALA A 130 -4.83 -7.42 14.68
N ALA A 131 -4.27 -7.81 15.84
CA ALA A 131 -3.93 -6.82 16.85
C ALA A 131 -2.69 -6.08 16.33
N CYS A 132 -2.77 -4.76 16.11
CA CYS A 132 -1.63 -3.99 15.57
C CYS A 132 -0.35 -4.30 16.37
N GLY A 133 0.66 -4.85 15.69
CA GLY A 133 1.89 -5.41 16.28
C GLY A 133 2.54 -6.47 15.38
N GLY A 134 3.87 -6.63 15.47
CA GLY A 134 4.62 -7.53 14.59
C GLY A 134 4.80 -6.96 13.18
N ALA A 135 4.43 -7.73 12.15
CA ALA A 135 4.52 -7.32 10.74
C ALA A 135 3.38 -6.40 10.28
N CYS A 136 2.33 -6.22 11.09
CA CYS A 136 1.23 -5.31 10.79
C CYS A 136 1.64 -3.85 11.09
N LEU A 137 1.69 -3.01 10.06
CA LEU A 137 2.09 -1.60 10.17
C LEU A 137 0.93 -0.70 10.57
N ALA A 138 -0.24 -0.91 9.97
CA ALA A 138 -1.41 -0.06 10.14
C ALA A 138 -2.70 -0.81 9.79
N ARG A 139 -3.83 -0.20 10.16
CA ARG A 139 -5.17 -0.61 9.70
C ARG A 139 -5.88 0.58 9.07
N VAL A 140 -6.49 0.36 7.91
CA VAL A 140 -7.29 1.34 7.18
C VAL A 140 -8.67 0.76 6.90
N HIS A 141 -9.73 1.45 7.31
CA HIS A 141 -11.13 1.00 7.15
C HIS A 141 -12.06 2.23 7.10
N GLY A 142 -13.31 2.04 6.68
CA GLY A 142 -14.32 3.09 6.69
C GLY A 142 -14.34 4.06 5.50
N TYR A 143 -13.47 3.89 4.51
CA TYR A 143 -13.40 4.76 3.31
C TYR A 143 -13.75 4.00 2.02
N SER A 144 -14.42 2.85 2.13
CA SER A 144 -14.74 1.98 0.99
C SER A 144 -13.51 1.71 0.11
N ALA A 145 -13.63 1.79 -1.21
CA ALA A 145 -12.50 1.62 -2.11
C ALA A 145 -11.37 2.65 -1.93
N GLN A 146 -11.60 3.81 -1.29
CA GLN A 146 -10.52 4.77 -1.01
C GLN A 146 -9.61 4.30 0.12
N SER A 147 -10.02 3.32 0.93
CA SER A 147 -9.18 2.68 1.93
C SER A 147 -7.88 2.13 1.31
N TYR A 148 -7.93 1.61 0.07
CA TYR A 148 -6.74 1.14 -0.63
C TYR A 148 -5.78 2.28 -1.01
N THR A 149 -6.31 3.44 -1.40
CA THR A 149 -5.48 4.60 -1.75
C THR A 149 -4.75 5.14 -0.52
N LEU A 150 -5.45 5.22 0.61
CA LEU A 150 -4.83 5.61 1.88
C LEU A 150 -3.80 4.58 2.35
N ALA A 151 -4.12 3.29 2.24
CA ALA A 151 -3.18 2.23 2.59
C ALA A 151 -1.92 2.24 1.69
N LEU A 152 -2.07 2.53 0.39
CA LEU A 152 -0.94 2.71 -0.51
C LEU A 152 -0.08 3.91 -0.11
N ALA A 153 -0.69 5.03 0.31
CA ALA A 153 0.08 6.18 0.77
C ALA A 153 0.94 5.83 1.99
N ILE A 154 0.38 5.12 2.98
CA ILE A 154 1.11 4.63 4.15
C ILE A 154 2.23 3.66 3.73
N ALA A 155 1.95 2.77 2.77
CA ALA A 155 2.95 1.85 2.24
C ALA A 155 4.13 2.58 1.59
N LEU A 156 3.86 3.57 0.74
CA LEU A 156 4.89 4.36 0.06
C LEU A 156 5.72 5.19 1.04
N GLU A 157 5.09 5.75 2.08
CA GLU A 157 5.80 6.43 3.17
C GLU A 157 6.72 5.46 3.91
N HIS A 158 6.24 4.27 4.26
CA HIS A 158 7.04 3.24 4.93
C HIS A 158 8.25 2.79 4.09
N LEU A 159 8.09 2.70 2.77
CA LEU A 159 9.15 2.37 1.82
C LEU A 159 10.10 3.54 1.51
N GLY A 160 9.93 4.70 2.15
CA GLY A 160 10.75 5.89 1.92
C GLY A 160 10.56 6.50 0.53
N CYS A 161 9.39 6.29 -0.07
CA CYS A 161 9.02 6.77 -1.40
C CYS A 161 8.07 7.97 -1.36
N ALA A 162 7.54 8.33 -0.19
CA ALA A 162 7.00 9.66 0.03
C ALA A 162 8.18 10.64 -0.12
N GLU A 163 8.12 11.55 -1.09
CA GLU A 163 9.19 12.50 -1.32
C GLU A 163 9.61 13.18 -0.01
N CYS A 164 10.92 13.36 0.19
CA CYS A 164 11.47 14.29 1.18
C CYS A 164 11.03 15.72 0.83
N GLY A 165 9.77 16.05 1.08
CA GLY A 165 9.13 17.33 0.84
C GLY A 165 9.14 18.23 2.08
N HIS A 166 10.20 18.22 2.90
CA HIS A 166 10.39 19.27 3.90
C HIS A 166 11.29 20.37 3.35
N GLY A 167 10.76 21.06 2.34
CA GLY A 167 11.24 22.34 1.84
C GLY A 167 10.19 23.43 2.08
N VAL A 168 9.49 23.41 3.22
CA VAL A 168 8.63 24.54 3.60
C VAL A 168 9.52 25.65 4.11
N HIS A 169 9.92 26.55 3.21
CA HIS A 169 10.44 27.85 3.60
C HIS A 169 9.27 28.68 4.14
N VAL A 170 9.11 28.71 5.46
CA VAL A 170 8.21 29.67 6.11
C VAL A 170 8.90 31.03 6.03
N GLY A 171 8.56 31.80 4.98
CA GLY A 171 8.91 33.21 4.90
C GLY A 171 8.18 33.97 6.00
N THR A 172 8.96 34.71 6.79
CA THR A 172 8.50 35.59 7.89
C THR A 172 7.63 36.73 7.39
#